data_AF-A0A957X3E6-F1
#
_entry.id   AF-A0A957X3E6-F1
#
_cell.length_a   1.000
_cell.length_b   1.000
_cell.length_c   1.000
_cell.angle_alpha   90.00
_cell.angle_beta   90.00
_cell.angle_gamma   90.00
#
_symmetry.space_group_name_H-M   'P 1'
#
loop_
_entity.id
_entity.type
_entity.pdbx_description
1 polymer ?
#
loop_
_entity_poly.entity_id
_entity_poly.type
_entity_poly.pdbx_seq_one_letter_code
_entity_poly.pdbx_strand_id
1 'polypeptide(L)'
;MRRNAFSLVSLLLLLSLLTSACVAPAPADSTTSSTDSATTDVMTDTTTMTDSTSADTTSREGWPEVFRVGFFGGDDADETMESNEPFRLYMEERLGIPVELFTGTSYTAVIEAM
;
A
#
# COMPACT_ATOMS: atom_id res chain seq x y z
N MET A 1 18.97 41.39 8.99
CA MET A 1 19.52 40.51 7.93
C MET A 1 19.97 39.16 8.53
N ARG A 2 19.04 38.29 8.95
CA ARG A 2 19.34 36.94 9.52
C ARG A 2 18.34 35.86 9.05
N ARG A 3 17.75 36.01 7.87
CA ARG A 3 16.73 35.06 7.34
C ARG A 3 17.30 34.01 6.38
N ASN A 4 18.55 34.13 5.93
CA ASN A 4 19.12 33.24 4.91
C ASN A 4 19.99 32.10 5.47
N ALA A 5 20.35 32.13 6.77
CA ALA A 5 21.20 31.09 7.37
C ALA A 5 20.42 29.80 7.66
N PHE A 6 19.14 29.90 8.04
CA PHE A 6 18.30 28.72 8.33
C PHE A 6 17.95 27.91 7.06
N SER A 7 17.73 28.60 5.94
CA SER A 7 17.44 27.94 4.65
C SER A 7 18.66 27.20 4.09
N LEU A 8 19.87 27.74 4.30
CA LEU A 8 21.10 27.11 3.82
C LEU A 8 21.48 25.88 4.65
N VAL A 9 21.29 25.92 5.96
CA VAL A 9 21.54 24.77 6.85
C VAL A 9 20.56 23.62 6.59
N SER A 10 19.28 23.92 6.34
CA SER A 10 18.27 22.90 6.00
C SER A 10 18.53 22.26 4.63
N LEU A 11 19.03 23.02 3.66
CA LEU A 11 19.38 22.50 2.33
C LEU A 11 20.64 21.62 2.39
N LEU A 12 21.63 21.98 3.21
CA LEU A 12 22.86 21.20 3.39
C LEU A 12 22.62 19.88 4.15
N LEU A 13 21.64 19.87 5.06
CA LEU A 13 21.26 18.67 5.82
C LEU A 13 20.46 17.67 4.97
N LEU A 14 19.68 18.13 3.98
CA LEU A 14 19.00 17.28 3.02
C LEU A 14 19.95 16.66 1.98
N LEU A 15 21.02 17.37 1.61
CA LEU A 15 21.99 16.89 0.61
C LEU A 15 22.90 15.76 1.14
N SER A 16 23.12 15.70 2.46
CA SER A 16 23.97 14.67 3.09
C SER A 16 23.28 13.31 3.29
N LEU A 17 21.95 13.24 3.25
CA LEU A 17 21.22 11.97 3.39
C LEU A 17 21.16 11.16 2.08
N LEU A 18 21.37 11.78 0.92
CA LEU A 18 21.24 11.11 -0.38
C LEU A 18 22.47 10.29 -0.81
N THR A 19 23.63 10.44 -0.16
CA THR A 19 24.88 9.78 -0.59
C THR A 19 25.16 8.43 0.07
N SER A 20 24.28 7.95 0.98
CA SER A 20 24.51 6.73 1.76
C SER A 20 23.69 5.51 1.31
N ALA A 21 23.47 5.35 0.01
CA ALA A 21 22.88 4.13 -0.55
C ALA A 21 23.54 3.76 -1.89
N CYS A 22 24.81 3.38 -1.85
CA CYS A 22 25.41 2.59 -2.93
C CYS A 22 26.60 1.79 -2.40
N VAL A 23 26.35 0.57 -1.89
CA VAL A 23 27.34 -0.51 -1.89
C VAL A 23 26.58 -1.82 -2.09
N ALA A 24 26.66 -2.37 -3.31
CA ALA A 24 26.31 -3.74 -3.63
C ALA A 24 27.58 -4.60 -3.71
N PRO A 25 27.53 -5.88 -3.31
CA PRO A 25 28.33 -6.87 -4.02
C PRO A 25 27.59 -8.21 -4.32
N ALA A 26 27.62 -8.55 -5.61
CA ALA A 26 27.79 -9.85 -6.31
C ALA A 26 27.03 -11.14 -5.88
N PRO A 27 26.44 -11.88 -6.85
CA PRO A 27 25.94 -13.25 -6.64
C PRO A 27 27.07 -14.28 -6.72
N ALA A 28 27.09 -15.22 -5.76
CA ALA A 28 27.93 -16.41 -5.78
C ALA A 28 27.07 -17.67 -5.97
N ASP A 29 27.47 -18.49 -6.94
CA ASP A 29 26.95 -19.83 -7.24
C ASP A 29 26.98 -20.77 -6.03
N SER A 30 25.95 -21.63 -5.90
CA SER A 30 26.13 -23.05 -5.56
C SER A 30 24.85 -23.87 -5.74
N THR A 31 24.89 -24.70 -6.78
CA THR A 31 24.18 -25.94 -7.07
C THR A 31 23.91 -26.83 -5.84
N THR A 32 22.74 -27.49 -5.74
CA THR A 32 22.60 -28.97 -5.87
C THR A 32 21.22 -29.53 -5.42
N SER A 33 20.60 -30.26 -6.36
CA SER A 33 19.63 -31.40 -6.28
C SER A 33 18.27 -31.18 -5.58
N SER A 34 17.13 -31.57 -6.18
CA SER A 34 16.89 -32.92 -6.71
C SER A 34 16.00 -32.98 -7.95
N THR A 35 16.44 -33.81 -8.87
CA THR A 35 15.76 -34.43 -10.01
C THR A 35 14.56 -35.27 -9.57
N ASP A 36 13.41 -35.14 -10.25
CA ASP A 36 12.82 -36.27 -10.97
C ASP A 36 11.79 -35.84 -12.05
N SER A 37 12.09 -36.26 -13.30
CA SER A 37 11.24 -36.86 -14.34
C SER A 37 9.77 -36.40 -14.52
N ALA A 38 9.21 -36.15 -15.71
CA ALA A 38 9.60 -36.44 -17.10
C ALA A 38 8.65 -35.69 -18.09
N THR A 39 9.13 -35.42 -19.33
CA THR A 39 8.45 -35.60 -20.66
C THR A 39 7.06 -34.96 -20.86
N THR A 40 6.70 -34.13 -21.85
CA THR A 40 7.12 -33.81 -23.23
C THR A 40 6.18 -32.65 -23.65
N ASP A 41 6.62 -31.59 -24.34
CA ASP A 41 6.35 -31.38 -25.77
C ASP A 41 6.91 -30.04 -26.25
N VAL A 42 7.30 -30.03 -27.51
CA VAL A 42 7.85 -28.92 -28.29
C VAL A 42 6.74 -27.94 -28.70
N MET A 43 6.95 -26.64 -28.53
CA MET A 43 6.61 -25.65 -29.58
C MET A 43 7.33 -24.33 -29.33
N THR A 44 8.17 -23.95 -30.31
CA THR A 44 8.68 -22.60 -30.50
C THR A 44 7.51 -21.66 -30.80
N ASP A 45 7.31 -20.63 -29.98
CA ASP A 45 6.69 -19.40 -30.46
C ASP A 45 7.43 -18.20 -29.90
N THR A 46 7.88 -17.35 -30.81
CA THR A 46 8.49 -16.07 -30.52
C THR A 46 7.36 -15.12 -30.14
N THR A 47 6.91 -15.21 -28.89
CA THR A 47 6.06 -14.18 -28.30
C THR A 47 6.96 -13.11 -27.73
N THR A 48 6.95 -11.94 -28.38
CA THR A 48 7.47 -10.68 -27.87
C THR A 48 7.04 -10.53 -26.41
N MET A 49 8.03 -10.52 -25.51
CA MET A 49 7.84 -10.11 -24.12
C MET A 49 7.53 -8.62 -24.14
N THR A 50 6.28 -8.29 -24.41
CA THR A 50 5.70 -7.01 -24.00
C THR A 50 5.73 -7.04 -22.48
N ASP A 51 6.72 -6.35 -21.94
CA ASP A 51 6.85 -5.97 -20.56
C ASP A 51 5.47 -5.58 -20.04
N SER A 52 4.87 -6.47 -19.25
CA SER A 52 3.65 -6.18 -18.51
C SER A 52 4.08 -5.30 -17.34
N THR A 53 4.38 -4.05 -17.64
CA THR A 53 4.17 -2.97 -16.68
C THR A 53 2.68 -3.00 -16.37
N SER A 54 2.30 -3.72 -15.31
CA SER A 54 0.99 -3.64 -14.68
C SER A 54 0.82 -2.25 -14.09
N ALA A 55 0.60 -1.27 -14.97
CA ALA A 55 -0.10 -0.06 -14.59
C ALA A 55 -1.53 -0.50 -14.30
N ASP A 56 -1.87 -0.58 -13.02
CA ASP A 56 -3.22 -0.77 -12.53
C ASP A 56 -4.10 0.34 -13.14
N THR A 57 -4.77 0.00 -14.23
CA THR A 57 -5.71 0.86 -14.95
C THR A 57 -7.12 0.59 -14.43
N THR A 58 -7.26 0.37 -13.11
CA THR A 58 -8.59 0.32 -12.51
C THR A 58 -9.20 1.71 -12.60
N SER A 59 -10.16 1.87 -13.51
CA SER A 59 -10.89 3.14 -13.65
C SER A 59 -11.69 3.37 -12.37
N ARG A 60 -11.35 4.42 -11.62
CA ARG A 60 -12.08 4.85 -10.41
C ARG A 60 -13.30 5.72 -10.75
N GLU A 61 -13.85 5.54 -11.95
CA GLU A 61 -15.04 6.26 -12.39
C GLU A 61 -16.24 5.84 -11.53
N GLY A 62 -16.94 6.82 -10.96
CA GLY A 62 -18.06 6.59 -10.06
C GLY A 62 -17.69 6.22 -8.62
N TRP A 63 -16.40 6.29 -8.24
CA TRP A 63 -16.01 6.14 -6.83
C TRP A 63 -16.53 7.30 -5.96
N PRO A 64 -16.85 7.03 -4.68
CA PRO A 64 -17.22 8.08 -3.75
C PRO A 64 -16.02 8.96 -3.39
N GLU A 65 -16.29 10.21 -3.02
CA GLU A 65 -15.26 11.12 -2.50
C GLU A 65 -14.76 10.70 -1.11
N VAL A 66 -15.61 10.02 -0.34
CA VAL A 66 -15.31 9.48 1.00
C VAL A 66 -15.89 8.09 1.13
N PHE A 67 -15.09 7.13 1.59
CA PHE A 67 -15.53 5.77 1.86
C PHE A 67 -15.93 5.63 3.33
N ARG A 68 -17.20 5.37 3.62
CA ARG A 68 -17.70 5.29 4.99
C ARG A 68 -17.83 3.84 5.44
N VAL A 69 -17.29 3.50 6.60
CA VAL A 69 -17.34 2.14 7.17
C VAL A 69 -18.03 2.18 8.52
N GLY A 70 -19.11 1.40 8.65
CA GLY A 70 -19.89 1.28 9.87
C GLY A 70 -19.48 0.07 10.71
N PHE A 71 -19.21 0.29 11.99
CA PHE A 71 -18.98 -0.75 12.98
C PHE A 71 -20.15 -0.86 13.96
N PHE A 72 -20.39 -2.07 14.46
CA PHE A 72 -21.28 -2.23 15.61
C PHE A 72 -20.52 -1.79 16.87
N GLY A 73 -21.06 -0.79 17.58
CA GLY A 73 -20.38 -0.16 18.72
C GLY A 73 -20.27 -1.02 19.98
N GLY A 74 -20.89 -2.21 20.01
CA GLY A 74 -20.79 -3.12 21.16
C GLY A 74 -21.22 -2.47 22.48
N ASP A 75 -20.44 -2.73 23.53
CA ASP A 75 -20.64 -2.15 24.86
C ASP A 75 -20.05 -0.73 24.97
N ASP A 76 -18.98 -0.44 24.22
CA ASP A 76 -18.29 0.85 24.20
C ASP A 76 -17.97 1.28 22.75
N ALA A 77 -18.70 2.30 22.30
CA ALA A 77 -18.59 2.83 20.94
C ALA A 77 -17.28 3.58 20.72
N ASP A 78 -16.74 4.24 21.75
CA ASP A 78 -15.51 5.03 21.64
C ASP A 78 -14.31 4.07 21.57
N GLU A 79 -14.26 3.04 22.41
CA GLU A 79 -13.24 1.98 22.33
C GLU A 79 -13.27 1.26 20.97
N THR A 80 -14.48 0.99 20.45
CA THR A 80 -14.64 0.39 19.12
C THR A 80 -14.04 1.28 18.03
N MET A 81 -14.24 2.59 18.10
CA MET A 81 -13.68 3.53 17.12
C MET A 81 -12.16 3.62 17.22
N GLU A 82 -11.62 3.75 18.43
CA GLU A 82 -10.18 3.85 18.66
C GLU A 82 -9.44 2.57 18.23
N SER A 83 -10.00 1.40 18.53
CA SER A 83 -9.41 0.11 18.16
C SER A 83 -9.41 -0.15 16.64
N ASN A 84 -10.32 0.49 15.90
CA ASN A 84 -10.40 0.36 14.44
C ASN A 84 -9.71 1.50 13.67
N GLU A 85 -9.11 2.47 14.36
CA GLU A 85 -8.33 3.53 13.72
C GLU A 85 -7.19 3.00 12.81
N PRO A 86 -6.44 1.94 13.18
CA PRO A 86 -5.45 1.35 12.27
C PRO A 86 -6.06 0.80 10.97
N PHE A 87 -7.30 0.30 11.03
CA PHE A 87 -8.02 -0.18 9.86
C PHE A 87 -8.41 0.99 8.93
N ARG A 88 -8.84 2.12 9.49
CA ARG A 88 -9.10 3.36 8.72
C ARG A 88 -7.86 3.79 7.94
N LEU A 89 -6.72 3.88 8.62
CA LEU A 89 -5.44 4.27 8.01
C LEU A 89 -5.03 3.31 6.88
N TYR A 90 -5.13 2.00 7.12
CA TYR A 90 -4.83 1.00 6.11
C TYR A 90 -5.73 1.13 4.88
N MET A 91 -7.03 1.34 5.08
CA MET A 91 -7.98 1.51 3.99
C MET A 91 -7.72 2.79 3.20
N GLU A 92 -7.40 3.91 3.86
CA GLU A 92 -7.03 5.16 3.18
C GLU A 92 -5.77 4.99 2.33
N GLU A 93 -4.74 4.32 2.86
CA GLU A 93 -3.50 4.07 2.13
C GLU A 93 -3.76 3.20 0.89
N ARG A 94 -4.61 2.18 1.00
CA ARG A 94 -4.89 1.25 -0.10
C ARG A 94 -5.85 1.79 -1.14
N LEU A 95 -6.90 2.50 -0.72
CA LEU A 95 -7.89 3.05 -1.64
C LEU A 95 -7.45 4.40 -2.22
N GLY A 96 -6.63 5.16 -1.50
CA GLY A 96 -6.22 6.51 -1.89
C GLY A 96 -7.37 7.52 -1.87
N ILE A 97 -8.43 7.23 -1.11
CA ILE A 97 -9.54 8.15 -0.81
C ILE A 97 -9.73 8.21 0.71
N PRO A 98 -10.27 9.31 1.27
CA PRO A 98 -10.59 9.42 2.69
C PRO A 98 -11.53 8.30 3.14
N VAL A 99 -11.30 7.79 4.35
CA VAL A 99 -12.13 6.77 4.99
C VAL A 99 -12.66 7.32 6.30
N GLU A 100 -13.97 7.30 6.47
CA GLU A 100 -14.65 7.72 7.69
C GLU A 100 -15.20 6.49 8.40
N LEU A 101 -14.86 6.34 9.68
CA LEU A 101 -15.46 5.33 10.53
C LEU A 101 -16.70 5.92 11.23
N PHE A 102 -17.74 5.10 11.40
CA PHE A 102 -18.87 5.44 12.25
C PHE A 102 -19.34 4.19 13.00
N THR A 103 -20.14 4.39 14.05
CA THR A 103 -20.76 3.28 14.78
C THR A 103 -22.27 3.41 14.86
N GLY A 104 -22.93 2.27 15.04
CA GLY A 104 -24.34 2.21 15.43
C GLY A 104 -24.51 1.49 16.76
N THR A 105 -25.53 1.89 17.53
CA THR A 105 -25.91 1.27 18.81
C THR A 105 -26.53 -0.12 18.66
N SER A 106 -26.85 -0.52 17.42
CA SER A 106 -27.34 -1.84 17.05
C SER A 106 -26.90 -2.16 15.63
N TYR A 107 -26.90 -3.46 15.28
CA TYR A 107 -26.70 -3.88 13.90
C TYR A 107 -27.71 -3.24 12.94
N THR A 108 -28.98 -3.12 13.35
CA THR A 108 -30.01 -2.44 12.56
C THR A 108 -29.63 -1.00 12.25
N ALA A 109 -29.15 -0.25 13.24
CA ALA A 109 -28.75 1.14 13.04
C ALA A 109 -27.59 1.28 12.03
N VAL A 110 -26.64 0.34 12.04
CA VAL A 110 -25.55 0.31 11.04
C VAL A 110 -26.10 -0.01 9.65
N ILE A 111 -27.02 -0.96 9.55
CA ILE A 111 -27.64 -1.38 8.28
C ILE A 111 -28.48 -0.24 7.67
N GLU A 112 -29.23 0.50 8.49
CA GLU A 112 -30.04 1.64 8.02
C GLU A 112 -29.20 2.85 7.59
N ALA A 113 -27.93 2.89 8.00
CA ALA A 113 -26.99 3.97 7.66
C ALA A 113 -26.18 3.71 6.38
N MET A 114 -26.26 2.49 5.80
CA MET A 114 -25.65 2.12 4.52
C MET A 114 -26.53 2.57 3.35
#